data_AF-A0A251RPR2-F1
#
_entry.id   AF-A0A251RPR2-F1
#
_cell.length_a   1.000
_cell.length_b   1.000
_cell.length_c   1.000
_cell.angle_alpha   90.00
_cell.angle_beta   90.00
_cell.angle_gamma   90.00
#
_symmetry.space_group_name_H-M   'P 1'
#
loop_
_entity.id
_entity.type
_entity.pdbx_description
1 polymer ?
#
loop_
_entity_poly.entity_id
_entity_poly.type
_entity_poly.pdbx_seq_one_letter_code
_entity_poly.pdbx_strand_id
1 'polypeptide(L)'
;MLLIQSGLGKKRKDTVCTAFADESYEEPKIRMNKVIRTNLRDRLDYVVSVHLCPDVKYGKQIHVLPLDDTIEGVTGDLFDAYLKRSCKISILSLMI
;
A
#
# COMPACT_ATOMS: atom_id res chain seq x y z
N MET A 1 5.72 -3.72 -10.96
CA MET A 1 4.82 -2.98 -10.06
C MET A 1 3.38 -3.26 -10.51
N LEU A 2 2.46 -3.45 -9.56
CA LEU A 2 1.07 -3.79 -9.82
C LEU A 2 0.16 -2.71 -9.26
N LEU A 3 -0.84 -2.31 -10.03
CA LEU A 3 -1.95 -1.49 -9.58
C LEU A 3 -3.06 -2.45 -9.12
N ILE A 4 -3.43 -2.35 -7.85
CA ILE A 4 -4.52 -3.11 -7.26
C ILE A 4 -5.72 -2.17 -7.09
N GLN A 5 -6.85 -2.59 -7.64
CA GLN A 5 -8.11 -1.88 -7.53
C GLN A 5 -9.11 -2.73 -6.75
N SER A 6 -9.88 -2.08 -5.87
CA SER A 6 -11.02 -2.73 -5.25
C SER A 6 -12.06 -3.09 -6.32
N GLY A 7 -12.67 -4.28 -6.20
CA GLY A 7 -13.73 -4.77 -7.07
C GLY A 7 -14.92 -3.80 -7.26
N LEU A 8 -15.73 -4.09 -8.29
CA LEU A 8 -16.88 -3.27 -8.65
C LEU A 8 -17.85 -3.07 -7.46
N GLY A 9 -18.27 -1.81 -7.27
CA GLY A 9 -19.29 -1.41 -6.29
C GLY A 9 -18.78 -0.68 -5.05
N LYS A 10 -17.46 -0.64 -4.80
CA LYS A 10 -16.86 0.19 -3.75
C LYS A 10 -16.41 1.55 -4.27
N LYS A 11 -16.28 2.55 -3.37
CA LYS A 11 -15.59 3.82 -3.69
C LYS A 11 -14.23 3.47 -4.28
N ARG A 12 -14.02 3.79 -5.56
CA ARG A 12 -12.81 3.47 -6.32
C ARG A 12 -11.59 3.96 -5.55
N LYS A 13 -10.82 3.00 -5.06
CA LYS A 13 -9.57 3.24 -4.35
C LYS A 13 -8.53 2.34 -4.97
N ASP A 14 -7.46 2.98 -5.42
CA ASP A 14 -6.39 2.33 -6.12
C ASP A 14 -5.14 2.36 -5.23
N THR A 15 -4.39 1.26 -5.22
CA THR A 15 -3.13 1.15 -4.47
C THR A 15 -2.07 0.51 -5.35
N VAL A 16 -0.87 1.08 -5.35
CA VAL A 16 0.27 0.56 -6.10
C VAL A 16 1.13 -0.29 -5.16
N CYS A 17 1.44 -1.51 -5.59
CA CYS A 17 2.18 -2.51 -4.81
C CYS A 17 3.30 -3.15 -5.65
N THR A 18 4.30 -3.73 -5.00
CA THR A 18 5.24 -4.66 -5.65
C THR A 18 4.93 -6.07 -5.22
N ALA A 19 4.82 -6.98 -6.18
CA ALA A 19 4.59 -8.38 -5.92
C ALA A 19 5.90 -9.16 -5.86
N PHE A 20 5.93 -10.11 -4.94
CA PHE A 20 6.93 -11.16 -4.83
C PHE A 20 6.19 -12.49 -4.99
N ALA A 21 6.76 -13.39 -5.79
CA ALA A 21 6.23 -14.73 -5.93
C ALA A 21 6.56 -15.55 -4.67
N ASP A 22 5.59 -16.28 -4.16
CA ASP A 22 5.76 -17.24 -3.07
C ASP A 22 5.01 -18.53 -3.40
N GLU A 23 5.77 -19.58 -3.74
CA GLU A 23 5.26 -20.89 -4.16
C GLU A 23 4.54 -21.65 -3.03
N SER A 24 4.58 -21.14 -1.79
CA SER A 24 3.89 -21.72 -0.65
C SER A 24 2.37 -21.48 -0.66
N TYR A 25 1.86 -20.63 -1.56
CA TYR A 25 0.46 -20.21 -1.60
C TYR A 25 -0.32 -20.78 -2.80
N GLU A 26 -1.59 -21.12 -2.54
CA GLU A 26 -2.52 -21.62 -3.57
C GLU A 26 -3.11 -20.46 -4.39
N GLU A 27 -2.99 -20.53 -5.71
CA GLU A 27 -3.76 -19.68 -6.62
C GLU A 27 -5.27 -19.96 -6.45
N PRO A 28 -6.16 -18.96 -6.38
CA PRO A 28 -5.98 -17.53 -6.71
C PRO A 28 -5.89 -16.61 -5.47
N LYS A 29 -5.27 -17.04 -4.37
CA LYS A 29 -5.19 -16.24 -3.14
C LYS A 29 -3.97 -15.34 -3.14
N ILE A 30 -4.15 -14.08 -2.74
CA ILE A 30 -3.08 -13.10 -2.62
C ILE A 30 -2.92 -12.71 -1.16
N ARG A 31 -1.70 -12.73 -0.64
CA ARG A 31 -1.39 -12.24 0.71
C ARG A 31 -0.97 -10.78 0.66
N MET A 32 -1.72 -9.93 1.35
CA MET A 32 -1.48 -8.50 1.42
C MET A 32 -1.38 -8.00 2.86
N ASN A 33 -0.51 -7.02 3.09
CA ASN A 33 -0.37 -6.39 4.41
C ASN A 33 -1.67 -5.66 4.82
N LYS A 34 -1.92 -5.56 6.13
CA LYS A 34 -3.06 -4.84 6.73
C LYS A 34 -3.19 -3.42 6.20
N VAL A 35 -2.07 -2.73 5.95
CA VAL A 35 -2.08 -1.36 5.39
C VAL A 35 -2.69 -1.31 3.99
N ILE A 36 -2.36 -2.26 3.10
CA ILE A 36 -2.97 -2.36 1.76
C ILE A 36 -4.49 -2.56 1.89
N ARG A 37 -4.92 -3.45 2.80
CA ARG A 37 -6.35 -3.72 3.04
C ARG A 37 -7.10 -2.50 3.52
N THR A 38 -6.53 -1.76 4.45
CA THR A 38 -7.11 -0.51 4.96
C THR A 38 -7.20 0.55 3.87
N ASN A 39 -6.17 0.65 3.02
CA ASN A 39 -6.15 1.58 1.89
C ASN A 39 -7.29 1.28 0.91
N LEU A 40 -7.45 0.01 0.50
CA LEU A 40 -8.50 -0.44 -0.43
C LEU A 40 -9.91 -0.50 0.21
N ARG A 41 -10.01 -0.41 1.54
CA ARG A 41 -11.23 -0.66 2.33
C ARG A 41 -11.79 -2.07 2.09
N ASP A 42 -10.90 -3.06 2.05
CA ASP A 42 -11.24 -4.45 1.77
C ASP A 42 -11.40 -5.34 3.01
N ARG A 43 -12.49 -6.12 3.00
CA ARG A 43 -12.77 -7.16 3.99
C ARG A 43 -12.07 -8.46 3.56
N LEU A 44 -11.89 -9.39 4.50
CA LEU A 44 -11.46 -10.74 4.14
C LEU A 44 -12.54 -11.30 3.20
N ASP A 45 -12.15 -11.90 2.08
CA ASP A 45 -13.03 -12.47 1.05
C ASP A 45 -13.59 -11.52 -0.03
N TYR A 46 -12.86 -10.44 -0.34
CA TYR A 46 -13.20 -9.58 -1.47
C TYR A 46 -12.26 -9.80 -2.65
N VAL A 47 -12.83 -9.79 -3.87
CA VAL A 47 -12.09 -9.90 -5.11
C VAL A 47 -11.49 -8.55 -5.49
N VAL A 48 -10.19 -8.54 -5.75
CA VAL A 48 -9.45 -7.36 -6.22
C VAL A 48 -9.04 -7.56 -7.67
N SER A 49 -8.97 -6.47 -8.43
CA SER A 49 -8.43 -6.47 -9.79
C SER A 49 -6.97 -6.06 -9.76
N VAL A 50 -6.12 -6.82 -10.46
CA VAL A 50 -4.68 -6.61 -10.49
C VAL A 50 -4.27 -6.25 -11.91
N HIS A 51 -3.61 -5.11 -12.08
CA HIS A 51 -3.15 -4.61 -13.37
C HIS A 51 -1.64 -4.35 -13.34
N LEU A 52 -0.94 -4.72 -14.40
CA LEU A 52 0.46 -4.34 -14.57
C LEU A 52 0.56 -2.82 -14.74
N CYS A 53 1.46 -2.18 -13.99
CA CYS A 53 1.69 -0.74 -14.07
C CYS A 53 3.18 -0.48 -14.33
N PRO A 54 3.62 -0.49 -15.61
CA PRO A 54 5.02 -0.24 -15.97
C PRO A 54 5.40 1.25 -15.91
N ASP A 55 4.44 2.17 -16.04
CA ASP A 55 4.68 3.62 -16.17
C ASP A 55 4.84 4.36 -14.82
N VAL A 56 5.25 3.67 -13.75
CA VAL A 56 5.43 4.31 -12.45
C VAL A 56 6.71 5.13 -12.43
N LYS A 57 6.55 6.46 -12.48
CA LYS A 57 7.65 7.43 -12.40
C LYS A 57 8.01 7.74 -10.95
N TYR A 58 9.28 8.03 -10.71
CA TYR A 58 9.73 8.55 -9.42
C TYR A 58 9.13 9.93 -9.17
N GLY A 59 8.44 10.06 -8.04
CA GLY A 59 7.91 11.33 -7.57
C GLY A 59 9.05 12.27 -7.18
N LYS A 60 8.99 13.53 -7.63
CA LYS A 60 9.99 14.56 -7.28
C LYS A 60 9.83 15.07 -5.85
N GLN A 61 8.59 15.18 -5.38
CA GLN A 61 8.22 15.67 -4.06
C GLN A 61 6.92 15.01 -3.63
N ILE A 62 6.81 14.72 -2.34
CA ILE A 62 5.59 14.18 -1.71
C ILE A 62 5.23 15.04 -0.51
N HIS A 63 3.92 15.16 -0.25
CA HIS A 63 3.39 15.83 0.92
C HIS A 63 2.64 14.81 1.77
N VAL A 64 3.13 14.58 2.99
CA VAL A 64 2.57 13.60 3.93
C VAL A 64 2.27 14.33 5.22
N LEU A 65 1.02 14.23 5.68
CA LEU A 65 0.60 14.72 6.98
C LEU A 65 0.46 13.55 7.94
N PRO A 66 0.92 13.67 9.20
CA PRO A 66 0.64 12.68 10.21
C PRO A 66 -0.85 12.69 10.56
N LEU A 67 -1.33 11.60 11.15
CA LEU A 67 -2.69 11.55 11.69
C LEU A 67 -2.72 12.23 13.05
N ASP A 68 -3.74 13.04 13.30
CA ASP A 68 -3.88 13.84 14.52
C ASP A 68 -3.82 13.00 15.81
N ASP A 69 -4.31 11.76 15.76
CA ASP A 69 -4.32 10.80 16.87
C ASP A 69 -2.97 10.12 17.14
N THR A 70 -2.01 10.21 16.21
CA THR A 70 -0.69 9.56 16.31
C THR A 70 0.44 10.50 16.70
N ILE A 71 0.18 11.80 16.79
CA ILE A 71 1.19 12.84 17.10
C ILE A 71 1.20 13.24 18.57
N GLU A 72 0.24 12.77 19.37
CA GLU A 72 0.19 13.09 20.80
C GLU A 72 1.43 12.54 21.52
N GLY A 73 2.26 13.45 22.05
CA GLY A 73 3.48 13.11 22.80
C GLY A 73 4.74 12.93 21.95
N VAL A 74 4.67 13.11 20.62
CA VAL A 74 5.86 13.06 19.77
C VAL A 74 6.55 14.42 19.77
N THR A 75 7.83 14.45 20.15
CA THR A 75 8.66 15.66 20.14
C THR A 75 9.84 15.47 19.19
N GLY A 76 10.11 16.47 18.33
CA GLY A 76 11.19 16.44 17.33
C GLY A 76 10.70 16.41 15.87
N ASP A 77 11.64 16.26 14.94
CA ASP A 77 11.35 16.18 13.49
C ASP A 77 10.84 14.78 13.10
N LEU A 78 9.55 14.70 12.77
CA LEU A 78 8.88 13.49 12.30
C LEU A 78 9.52 12.94 11.00
N PHE A 79 10.10 13.82 10.18
CA PHE A 79 10.70 13.41 8.92
C PHE A 79 11.95 12.56 9.15
N ASP A 80 12.90 13.04 9.94
CA ASP A 80 14.15 12.30 10.22
C ASP A 80 13.88 11.02 11.03
N ALA A 81 12.94 11.07 11.98
CA ALA A 81 12.61 9.96 12.85
C ALA A 81 11.91 8.80 12.12
N TYR A 82 10.92 9.08 11.27
CA TYR A 82 10.06 8.06 10.67
C TYR A 82 10.20 7.95 9.15
N LEU A 83 10.30 9.07 8.45
CA LEU A 83 10.28 9.08 6.99
C LEU A 83 11.65 8.77 6.39
N LYS A 84 12.77 9.24 6.96
CA LYS A 84 14.09 9.03 6.34
C LYS A 84 14.48 7.56 6.16
N ARG A 85 14.10 6.68 7.10
CA ARG A 85 14.34 5.23 7.01
C ARG A 85 13.22 4.48 6.29
N SER A 86 11.98 4.98 6.38
CA SER A 86 10.79 4.25 5.92
C SER A 86 10.24 4.75 4.59
N CYS A 87 10.73 5.88 4.06
CA CYS A 87 10.34 6.45 2.78
C CYS A 87 11.01 5.70 1.61
N LYS A 88 10.88 4.37 1.63
CA LYS A 88 10.58 3.66 0.40
C LYS A 88 9.11 3.98 0.15
N ILE A 89 8.85 5.09 -0.56
CA ILE A 89 7.52 5.52 -1.02
C ILE A 89 6.67 4.28 -1.23
N SER A 90 5.62 4.17 -0.42
CA SER A 90 4.78 3.03 -0.03
C SER A 90 4.50 1.97 -1.10
N ILE A 91 5.54 1.37 -1.66
CA ILE A 91 5.46 0.16 -2.44
C ILE A 91 5.28 -0.93 -1.40
N LEU A 92 4.02 -1.12 -1.01
CA LEU A 92 3.65 -2.17 -0.09
C LEU A 92 3.93 -3.50 -0.81
N SER A 93 4.69 -4.37 -0.15
CA SER A 93 4.97 -5.70 -0.66
C SER A 93 3.71 -6.55 -0.60
N LEU A 94 3.41 -7.19 -1.71
CA LEU A 94 2.37 -8.20 -1.87
C LEU A 94 3.08 -9.53 -2.09
N MET A 95 2.60 -10.60 -1.46
CA MET A 95 3.01 -11.96 -1.80
C MET A 95 1.90 -12.58 -2.63
N ILE A 96 2.25 -13.00 -3.84
CA ILE A 96 1.38 -13.70 -4.79
C ILE A 96 1.84 -15.14 -4.84
#